data_AF-A0A7L0TJG9-F1
#
_entry.id   AF-A0A7L0TJG9-F1
#
_cell.length_a   1.000
_cell.length_b   1.000
_cell.length_c   1.000
_cell.angle_alpha   90.00
_cell.angle_beta   90.00
_cell.angle_gamma   90.00
#
_symmetry.space_group_name_H-M   'P 1'
#
loop_
_entity.id
_entity.type
_entity.pdbx_description
1 polymer ?
#
loop_
_entity_poly.entity_id
_entity_poly.type
_entity_poly.pdbx_seq_one_letter_code
_entity_poly.pdbx_strand_id
1 'polypeptide(L)'
;FAKLPGHVQDFMRYRHCRSFPALLDVPGKCGGAEGSPNIFLLLAIKSSPVNYERREVIRKTWGQERTFEGAFIRRVFLVGVAPRARDAKKLNRLLRLEQREHGDVLQWDFRDTFFNLTLKQVLFHAWLQERCPAVRFVFNGDDDVFVNTDNVVRFAMAAQEGHLMVGQLFLRNGPVRLQHSKYFVPPQLLASERYPPYCGGGGMLMSGFTARVISRESRNVQLFPIDDVYLGMCLEKAGLLPASHAGIRTVGVGVPANTDPFDPCYYRELLLVHRFVPYEMAVMWQAIHEPRPLCGKRVS
;
A
#
# COMPACT_ATOMS: atom_id res chain seq x y z
N PHE A 1 -11.84 -15.70 -24.41
CA PHE A 1 -10.75 -16.21 -23.55
C PHE A 1 -9.41 -16.28 -24.31
N ALA A 2 -9.27 -17.08 -25.37
CA ALA A 2 -7.99 -17.30 -26.07
C ALA A 2 -7.32 -16.04 -26.68
N LYS A 3 -8.09 -15.00 -27.01
CA LYS A 3 -7.58 -13.73 -27.56
C LYS A 3 -7.10 -12.71 -26.50
N LEU A 4 -7.19 -13.05 -25.21
CA LEU A 4 -6.79 -12.14 -24.13
C LEU A 4 -5.26 -12.20 -23.92
N PRO A 5 -4.63 -11.13 -23.42
CA PRO A 5 -3.22 -11.19 -23.02
C PRO A 5 -2.95 -12.31 -22.01
N GLY A 6 -1.79 -12.96 -22.09
CA GLY A 6 -1.46 -14.14 -21.26
C GLY A 6 -1.62 -13.91 -19.75
N HIS A 7 -1.16 -12.75 -19.25
CA HIS A 7 -1.31 -12.40 -17.83
C HIS A 7 -2.78 -12.28 -17.38
N VAL A 8 -3.68 -11.85 -18.27
CA VAL A 8 -5.13 -11.81 -18.00
C VAL A 8 -5.70 -13.22 -17.96
N GLN A 9 -5.29 -14.09 -18.90
CA GLN A 9 -5.71 -15.49 -18.92
C GLN A 9 -5.28 -16.23 -17.63
N ASP A 10 -4.03 -16.02 -17.21
CA ASP A 10 -3.48 -16.59 -15.97
C ASP A 10 -4.29 -16.13 -14.75
N PHE A 11 -4.52 -14.81 -14.63
CA PHE A 11 -5.35 -14.27 -13.56
C PHE A 11 -6.75 -14.89 -13.56
N MET A 12 -7.43 -14.94 -14.71
CA MET A 12 -8.77 -15.52 -14.82
C MET A 12 -8.80 -17.01 -14.44
N ARG A 13 -7.76 -17.77 -14.81
CA ARG A 13 -7.65 -19.21 -14.49
C ARG A 13 -7.43 -19.45 -13.00
N TYR A 14 -6.62 -18.62 -12.33
CA TYR A 14 -6.18 -18.87 -10.96
C TYR A 14 -6.78 -17.92 -9.89
N ARG A 15 -7.67 -16.98 -10.24
CA ARG A 15 -8.30 -16.03 -9.29
C ARG A 15 -9.11 -16.65 -8.13
N HIS A 16 -9.31 -17.97 -8.15
CA HIS A 16 -9.92 -18.72 -7.06
C HIS A 16 -8.90 -19.18 -6.01
N CYS A 17 -7.62 -19.29 -6.37
CA CYS A 17 -6.52 -19.66 -5.48
C CYS A 17 -6.16 -18.49 -4.56
N ARG A 18 -6.34 -18.66 -3.25
CA ARG A 18 -6.12 -17.60 -2.24
C ARG A 18 -5.21 -18.00 -1.10
N SER A 19 -4.93 -19.30 -0.96
CA SER A 19 -4.08 -19.84 0.09
C SER A 19 -2.68 -20.07 -0.45
N PHE A 20 -1.71 -19.37 0.12
CA PHE A 20 -0.30 -19.51 -0.21
C PHE A 20 0.50 -19.54 1.08
N PRO A 21 1.47 -20.46 1.23
CA PRO A 21 2.26 -20.54 2.44
C PRO A 21 3.10 -19.27 2.63
N ALA A 22 3.26 -18.86 3.88
CA ALA A 22 4.23 -17.84 4.25
C ALA A 22 5.65 -18.45 4.17
N LEU A 23 6.52 -17.81 3.38
CA LEU A 23 7.95 -18.14 3.29
C LEU A 23 8.77 -17.41 4.35
N LEU A 24 8.36 -16.18 4.68
CA LEU A 24 8.90 -15.35 5.75
C LEU A 24 7.73 -14.74 6.52
N ASP A 25 7.79 -14.81 7.85
CA ASP A 25 6.78 -14.27 8.76
C ASP A 25 7.45 -13.38 9.83
N VAL A 26 6.66 -12.51 10.46
CA VAL A 26 7.07 -11.66 11.59
C VAL A 26 6.07 -11.76 12.76
N PRO A 27 5.91 -12.95 13.37
CA PRO A 27 4.84 -13.22 14.33
C PRO A 27 4.89 -12.32 15.58
N GLY A 28 6.08 -11.85 15.97
CA GLY A 28 6.27 -10.96 17.11
C GLY A 28 6.05 -9.46 16.83
N LYS A 29 5.77 -9.05 15.59
CA LYS A 29 5.75 -7.62 15.20
C LYS A 29 4.77 -6.78 16.03
N CYS A 30 3.60 -7.33 16.30
CA CYS A 30 2.53 -6.70 17.08
C CYS A 30 2.41 -7.25 18.52
N GLY A 31 3.26 -8.19 18.95
CA GLY A 31 3.12 -8.82 20.26
C GLY A 31 1.83 -9.64 20.43
N GLY A 32 1.26 -10.15 19.34
CA GLY A 32 0.02 -10.94 19.34
C GLY A 32 -1.21 -10.13 19.76
N ALA A 33 -2.23 -10.83 20.29
CA ALA A 33 -3.50 -10.21 20.67
C ALA A 33 -3.35 -9.19 21.81
N GLU A 34 -2.42 -9.41 22.74
CA GLU A 34 -2.18 -8.53 23.89
C GLU A 34 -1.37 -7.29 23.53
N GLY A 35 -0.39 -7.42 22.63
CA GLY A 35 0.43 -6.29 22.18
C GLY A 35 -0.23 -5.45 21.09
N SER A 36 -1.14 -6.03 20.31
CA SER A 36 -1.74 -5.36 19.15
C SER A 36 -2.47 -4.05 19.46
N PRO A 37 -3.18 -3.87 20.59
CA PRO A 37 -3.79 -2.59 20.97
C PRO A 37 -2.78 -1.46 21.14
N ASN A 38 -1.53 -1.78 21.48
CA ASN A 38 -0.46 -0.79 21.64
C ASN A 38 0.06 -0.27 20.30
N ILE A 39 -0.19 -0.99 19.20
CA ILE A 39 0.21 -0.53 17.86
C ILE A 39 -0.80 0.51 17.37
N PHE A 40 -0.40 1.78 17.40
CA PHE A 40 -1.23 2.86 16.91
C PHE A 40 -1.32 2.84 15.38
N LEU A 41 -0.18 2.75 14.70
CA LEU A 41 -0.10 2.76 13.25
C LEU A 41 0.79 1.61 12.75
N LEU A 42 0.23 0.73 11.92
CA LEU A 42 1.00 -0.24 11.15
C LEU A 42 1.15 0.26 9.71
N LEU A 43 2.40 0.50 9.30
CA LEU A 43 2.78 0.78 7.92
C LEU A 43 2.92 -0.56 7.17
N ALA A 44 1.95 -0.87 6.32
CA ALA A 44 1.94 -2.05 5.46
C ALA A 44 2.29 -1.65 4.02
N ILE A 45 3.49 -2.00 3.59
CA ILE A 45 4.10 -1.43 2.38
C ILE A 45 4.25 -2.53 1.33
N LYS A 46 3.48 -2.43 0.25
CA LYS A 46 3.61 -3.29 -0.93
C LYS A 46 4.98 -3.05 -1.57
N SER A 47 5.79 -4.10 -1.62
CA SER A 47 7.10 -4.07 -2.28
C SER A 47 7.28 -5.29 -3.17
N SER A 48 8.37 -5.33 -3.94
CA SER A 48 8.76 -6.44 -4.82
C SER A 48 10.10 -7.02 -4.34
N PRO A 49 10.39 -8.32 -4.54
CA PRO A 49 11.65 -8.92 -4.06
C PRO A 49 12.92 -8.17 -4.47
N VAL A 50 12.91 -7.55 -5.66
CA VAL A 50 14.02 -6.77 -6.22
C VAL A 50 14.25 -5.42 -5.54
N ASN A 51 13.23 -4.85 -4.90
CA ASN A 51 13.23 -3.46 -4.41
C ASN A 51 13.91 -3.28 -3.04
N TYR A 52 15.06 -3.91 -2.80
CA TYR A 52 15.81 -3.78 -1.54
C TYR A 52 16.12 -2.31 -1.22
N GLU A 53 16.63 -1.55 -2.20
CA GLU A 53 17.01 -0.15 -2.02
C GLU A 53 15.82 0.73 -1.58
N ARG A 54 14.64 0.52 -2.18
CA ARG A 54 13.41 1.24 -1.78
C ARG A 54 13.05 0.94 -0.34
N ARG A 55 13.02 -0.35 0.02
CA ARG A 55 12.74 -0.77 1.40
C ARG A 55 13.71 -0.13 2.36
N GLU A 56 15.00 -0.15 2.04
CA GLU A 56 16.06 0.37 2.89
C GLU A 56 15.98 1.89 3.10
N VAL A 57 15.70 2.67 2.05
CA VAL A 57 15.46 4.11 2.19
C VAL A 57 14.22 4.38 3.04
N ILE A 58 13.14 3.61 2.83
CA ILE A 58 11.93 3.72 3.64
C ILE A 58 12.23 3.46 5.12
N ARG A 59 13.07 2.46 5.46
CA ARG A 59 13.46 2.18 6.87
C ARG A 59 14.12 3.39 7.53
N LYS A 60 14.93 4.12 6.77
CA LYS A 60 15.74 5.27 7.22
C LYS A 60 15.00 6.61 7.15
N THR A 61 13.81 6.64 6.57
CA THR A 61 13.03 7.86 6.34
C THR A 61 11.63 7.71 6.94
N TRP A 62 10.58 7.89 6.13
CA TRP A 62 9.20 7.94 6.60
C TRP A 62 8.69 6.63 7.19
N GLY A 63 9.29 5.51 6.82
CA GLY A 63 8.90 4.20 7.32
C GLY A 63 9.41 3.88 8.72
N GLN A 64 10.25 4.72 9.33
CA GLN A 64 10.94 4.42 10.59
C GLN A 64 9.98 3.92 11.69
N GLU A 65 10.33 2.80 12.33
CA GLU A 65 9.63 2.36 13.54
C GLU A 65 10.04 3.25 14.71
N ARG A 66 9.07 3.96 15.31
CA ARG A 66 9.30 4.87 16.43
C ARG A 66 8.00 5.16 17.17
N THR A 67 8.13 5.83 18.31
CA THR A 67 6.99 6.47 18.98
C THR A 67 6.98 7.94 18.62
N PHE A 68 5.83 8.46 18.23
CA PHE A 68 5.62 9.87 17.91
C PHE A 68 4.34 10.38 18.56
N GLU A 69 4.43 11.43 19.39
CA GLU A 69 3.28 11.96 20.13
C GLU A 69 2.49 10.87 20.89
N GLY A 70 3.20 9.85 21.41
CA GLY A 70 2.61 8.69 22.10
C GLY A 70 2.05 7.59 21.19
N ALA A 71 1.97 7.80 19.87
CA ALA A 71 1.61 6.76 18.91
C ALA A 71 2.80 5.85 18.59
N PHE A 72 2.64 4.55 18.83
CA PHE A 72 3.63 3.56 18.47
C PHE A 72 3.45 3.11 17.02
N ILE A 73 4.50 3.30 16.20
CA ILE A 73 4.50 3.05 14.77
C ILE A 73 5.34 1.81 14.45
N ARG A 74 4.75 0.87 13.73
CA ARG A 74 5.42 -0.36 13.26
C ARG A 74 5.36 -0.47 11.75
N ARG A 75 6.26 -1.25 11.15
CA ARG A 75 6.34 -1.43 9.70
C ARG A 75 6.43 -2.91 9.31
N VAL A 76 5.78 -3.25 8.20
CA VAL A 76 5.98 -4.50 7.47
C VAL A 76 6.01 -4.26 5.96
N PHE A 77 6.87 -4.97 5.26
CA PHE A 77 6.91 -5.01 3.80
C PHE A 77 6.20 -6.28 3.29
N LEU A 78 5.33 -6.12 2.30
CA LEU A 78 4.53 -7.18 1.72
C LEU A 78 5.13 -7.61 0.37
N VAL A 79 5.58 -8.85 0.29
CA VAL A 79 6.38 -9.34 -0.84
C VAL A 79 5.90 -10.72 -1.30
N GLY A 80 5.90 -10.98 -2.61
CA GLY A 80 5.71 -12.31 -3.18
C GLY A 80 7.04 -12.97 -3.57
N VAL A 81 7.01 -13.80 -4.61
CA VAL A 81 8.19 -14.40 -5.24
C VAL A 81 8.36 -13.82 -6.64
N ALA A 82 9.61 -13.59 -7.04
CA ALA A 82 9.89 -13.04 -8.37
C ALA A 82 9.30 -13.96 -9.48
N PRO A 83 8.66 -13.42 -10.53
CA PRO A 83 7.95 -14.25 -11.52
C PRO A 83 8.84 -15.24 -12.29
N ARG A 84 10.13 -14.93 -12.46
CA ARG A 84 11.11 -15.80 -13.14
C ARG A 84 11.81 -16.69 -12.13
N ALA A 85 11.77 -18.01 -12.35
CA ALA A 85 12.31 -19.01 -11.42
C ALA A 85 13.80 -18.80 -11.08
N ARG A 86 14.63 -18.39 -12.05
CA ARG A 86 16.04 -18.08 -11.83
C ARG A 86 16.23 -16.91 -10.86
N ASP A 87 15.45 -15.86 -11.04
CA ASP A 87 15.51 -14.65 -10.20
C ASP A 87 14.93 -14.95 -8.81
N ALA A 88 13.86 -15.75 -8.73
CA ALA A 88 13.22 -16.17 -7.48
C ALA A 88 14.21 -16.82 -6.51
N LYS A 89 15.04 -17.78 -6.97
CA LYS A 89 16.04 -18.43 -6.11
C LYS A 89 17.03 -17.43 -5.50
N LYS A 90 17.55 -16.52 -6.34
CA LYS A 90 18.50 -15.48 -5.90
C LYS A 90 17.84 -14.50 -4.93
N LEU A 91 16.69 -13.94 -5.30
CA LEU A 91 16.00 -12.91 -4.55
C LEU A 91 15.43 -13.45 -3.22
N ASN A 92 14.92 -14.68 -3.19
CA ASN A 92 14.50 -15.31 -1.92
C ASN A 92 15.67 -15.52 -0.95
N ARG A 93 16.88 -15.80 -1.45
CA ARG A 93 18.08 -15.87 -0.60
C ARG A 93 18.44 -14.49 -0.04
N LEU A 94 18.36 -13.43 -0.84
CA LEU A 94 18.63 -12.06 -0.40
C LEU A 94 17.57 -11.58 0.61
N LEU A 95 16.28 -11.83 0.36
CA LEU A 95 15.21 -11.52 1.31
C LEU A 95 15.37 -12.23 2.65
N ARG A 96 15.88 -13.47 2.68
CA ARG A 96 16.19 -14.17 3.95
C ARG A 96 17.31 -13.49 4.72
N LEU A 97 18.30 -12.90 4.05
CA LEU A 97 19.37 -12.15 4.71
C LEU A 97 18.82 -10.83 5.26
N GLU A 98 18.08 -10.09 4.44
CA GLU A 98 17.38 -8.86 4.84
C GLU A 98 16.44 -9.11 6.04
N GLN A 99 15.70 -10.22 6.03
CA GLN A 99 14.79 -10.59 7.12
C GLN A 99 15.52 -10.89 8.42
N ARG A 100 16.72 -11.48 8.38
CA ARG A 100 17.53 -11.71 9.59
C ARG A 100 18.01 -10.41 10.21
N GLU A 101 18.25 -9.39 9.38
CA GLU A 101 18.74 -8.09 9.82
C GLU A 101 17.60 -7.20 10.34
N HIS A 102 16.47 -7.14 9.63
CA HIS A 102 15.42 -6.15 9.90
C HIS A 102 14.13 -6.73 10.49
N GLY A 103 13.85 -8.02 10.29
CA GLY A 103 12.64 -8.66 10.84
C GLY A 103 11.34 -7.96 10.47
N ASP A 104 11.22 -7.46 9.24
CA ASP A 104 10.09 -6.63 8.79
C ASP A 104 9.52 -7.03 7.42
N VAL A 105 9.90 -8.18 6.87
CA VAL A 105 9.40 -8.69 5.58
C VAL A 105 8.40 -9.83 5.81
N LEU A 106 7.19 -9.65 5.27
CA LEU A 106 6.20 -10.70 5.08
C LEU A 106 6.29 -11.20 3.64
N GLN A 107 6.59 -12.48 3.46
CA GLN A 107 6.70 -13.10 2.15
C GLN A 107 5.77 -14.30 2.02
N TRP A 108 4.99 -14.35 0.95
CA TRP A 108 4.17 -15.52 0.60
C TRP A 108 4.59 -16.11 -0.75
N ASP A 109 4.34 -17.41 -0.93
CA ASP A 109 4.76 -18.17 -2.12
C ASP A 109 3.84 -18.00 -3.34
N PHE A 110 3.59 -16.75 -3.74
CA PHE A 110 2.87 -16.44 -4.98
C PHE A 110 3.73 -15.57 -5.91
N ARG A 111 3.48 -15.62 -7.23
CA ARG A 111 4.20 -14.78 -8.19
C ARG A 111 3.83 -13.31 -8.00
N ASP A 112 4.80 -12.49 -7.66
CA ASP A 112 4.63 -11.06 -7.43
C ASP A 112 4.49 -10.33 -8.78
N THR A 113 3.24 -10.03 -9.14
CA THR A 113 2.87 -9.38 -10.40
C THR A 113 1.77 -8.36 -10.12
N PHE A 114 1.59 -7.40 -11.03
CA PHE A 114 0.58 -6.35 -10.89
C PHE A 114 -0.83 -6.92 -10.64
N PHE A 115 -1.25 -7.96 -11.37
CA PHE A 115 -2.59 -8.56 -11.20
C PHE A 115 -2.72 -9.41 -9.91
N ASN A 116 -1.60 -9.75 -9.27
CA ASN A 116 -1.58 -10.45 -7.99
C ASN A 116 -1.43 -9.50 -6.79
N LEU A 117 -1.41 -8.18 -6.99
CA LEU A 117 -1.44 -7.23 -5.87
C LEU A 117 -2.68 -7.44 -5.00
N THR A 118 -3.82 -7.79 -5.59
CA THR A 118 -5.03 -8.12 -4.83
C THR A 118 -4.85 -9.35 -3.94
N LEU A 119 -4.18 -10.39 -4.44
CA LEU A 119 -3.84 -11.55 -3.64
C LEU A 119 -2.90 -11.18 -2.48
N LYS A 120 -1.91 -10.32 -2.74
CA LYS A 120 -1.03 -9.76 -1.71
C LYS A 120 -1.81 -9.07 -0.60
N GLN A 121 -2.81 -8.26 -0.97
CA GLN A 121 -3.70 -7.60 0.00
C GLN A 121 -4.52 -8.60 0.81
N VAL A 122 -5.14 -9.60 0.16
CA VAL A 122 -5.93 -10.62 0.86
C VAL A 122 -5.08 -11.39 1.88
N LEU A 123 -3.86 -11.79 1.50
CA LEU A 123 -2.93 -12.49 2.39
C LEU A 123 -2.49 -11.59 3.56
N PHE A 124 -2.23 -10.32 3.30
CA PHE A 124 -1.92 -9.34 4.34
C PHE A 124 -3.09 -9.14 5.32
N HIS A 125 -4.32 -8.96 4.83
CA HIS A 125 -5.50 -8.78 5.69
C HIS A 125 -5.80 -10.03 6.54
N ALA A 126 -5.52 -11.24 6.02
CA ALA A 126 -5.59 -12.47 6.79
C ALA A 126 -4.52 -12.50 7.90
N TRP A 127 -3.26 -12.17 7.56
CA TRP A 127 -2.17 -12.07 8.52
C TRP A 127 -2.44 -11.02 9.61
N LEU A 128 -2.97 -9.86 9.23
CA LEU A 128 -3.33 -8.80 10.16
C LEU A 128 -4.38 -9.26 11.17
N GLN A 129 -5.39 -10.00 10.71
CA GLN A 129 -6.43 -10.55 11.58
C GLN A 129 -5.87 -11.57 12.57
N GLU A 130 -4.85 -12.35 12.18
CA GLU A 130 -4.24 -13.37 13.05
C GLU A 130 -3.20 -12.77 14.01
N ARG A 131 -2.34 -11.86 13.54
CA ARG A 131 -1.16 -11.37 14.27
C ARG A 131 -1.34 -9.99 14.92
N CYS A 132 -2.21 -9.15 14.37
CA CYS A 132 -2.42 -7.77 14.81
C CYS A 132 -3.92 -7.39 14.84
N PRO A 133 -4.80 -8.17 15.50
CA PRO A 133 -6.25 -8.02 15.38
C PRO A 133 -6.79 -6.69 15.91
N ALA A 134 -6.07 -6.04 16.82
CA ALA A 134 -6.49 -4.85 17.55
C ALA A 134 -5.64 -3.61 17.24
N VAL A 135 -4.89 -3.61 16.14
CA VAL A 135 -4.18 -2.40 15.67
C VAL A 135 -5.18 -1.25 15.46
N ARG A 136 -4.79 -0.02 15.82
CA ARG A 136 -5.72 1.13 15.72
C ARG A 136 -5.87 1.62 14.29
N PHE A 137 -4.77 1.78 13.57
CA PHE A 137 -4.75 2.22 12.18
C PHE A 137 -3.74 1.44 11.33
N VAL A 138 -4.06 1.29 10.05
CA VAL A 138 -3.18 0.69 9.05
C VAL A 138 -3.03 1.69 7.92
N PHE A 139 -1.79 2.06 7.63
CA PHE A 139 -1.45 2.72 6.38
C PHE A 139 -1.03 1.65 5.38
N ASN A 140 -1.72 1.58 4.25
CA ASN A 140 -1.44 0.64 3.17
C ASN A 140 -0.93 1.43 1.96
N GLY A 141 0.30 1.17 1.52
CA GLY A 141 0.93 1.97 0.47
C GLY A 141 1.93 1.19 -0.38
N ASP A 142 2.39 1.83 -1.45
CA ASP A 142 3.42 1.31 -2.36
C ASP A 142 4.83 1.73 -1.89
N ASP A 143 5.89 1.13 -2.44
CA ASP A 143 7.28 1.45 -2.06
C ASP A 143 7.91 2.59 -2.87
N ASP A 144 7.14 3.28 -3.72
CA ASP A 144 7.53 4.45 -4.52
C ASP A 144 6.76 5.72 -4.16
N VAL A 145 6.22 5.81 -2.95
CA VAL A 145 5.59 7.01 -2.42
C VAL A 145 6.45 7.69 -1.36
N PHE A 146 6.23 8.99 -1.22
CA PHE A 146 6.69 9.74 -0.06
C PHE A 146 5.52 9.91 0.91
N VAL A 147 5.76 9.62 2.19
CA VAL A 147 4.75 9.74 3.26
C VAL A 147 5.27 10.70 4.31
N ASN A 148 4.46 11.67 4.72
CA ASN A 148 4.72 12.40 5.96
C ASN A 148 4.02 11.65 7.10
N THR A 149 4.74 10.72 7.74
CA THR A 149 4.18 9.84 8.76
C THR A 149 3.69 10.60 10.00
N ASP A 150 4.30 11.75 10.32
CA ASP A 150 3.84 12.62 11.42
C ASP A 150 2.44 13.18 11.14
N ASN A 151 2.21 13.65 9.91
CA ASN A 151 0.90 14.13 9.49
C ASN A 151 -0.14 13.01 9.44
N VAL A 152 0.26 11.81 9.02
CA VAL A 152 -0.62 10.62 9.06
C VAL A 152 -1.05 10.31 10.49
N VAL A 153 -0.11 10.32 11.45
CA VAL A 153 -0.41 10.08 12.87
C VAL A 153 -1.35 11.14 13.43
N ARG A 154 -1.06 12.43 13.21
CA ARG A 154 -1.90 13.53 13.69
C ARG A 154 -3.32 13.47 13.12
N PHE A 155 -3.45 13.19 11.83
CA PHE A 155 -4.76 12.98 11.21
C PHE A 155 -5.50 11.79 11.84
N ALA A 156 -4.81 10.65 12.04
CA ALA A 156 -5.40 9.46 12.65
C ALA A 156 -5.82 9.68 14.11
N MET A 157 -5.06 10.47 14.88
CA MET A 157 -5.42 10.80 16.28
C MET A 157 -6.72 11.61 16.38
N ALA A 158 -6.98 12.46 15.38
CA ALA A 158 -8.22 13.24 15.30
C ALA A 158 -9.41 12.44 14.72
N ALA A 159 -9.15 11.25 14.15
CA ALA A 159 -10.18 10.41 13.54
C ALA A 159 -10.90 9.53 14.57
N GLN A 160 -12.16 9.20 14.28
CA GLN A 160 -12.91 8.23 15.08
C GLN A 160 -12.42 6.80 14.79
N GLU A 161 -12.44 5.93 15.81
CA GLU A 161 -12.00 4.52 15.71
C GLU A 161 -12.98 3.59 14.99
N GLY A 162 -14.12 4.11 14.50
CA GLY A 162 -15.10 3.39 13.70
C GLY A 162 -14.64 3.13 12.27
N HIS A 163 -15.55 3.21 11.30
CA HIS A 163 -15.18 3.09 9.90
C HIS A 163 -14.36 4.30 9.44
N LEU A 164 -13.12 4.04 9.01
CA LEU A 164 -12.28 4.98 8.29
C LEU A 164 -11.59 4.26 7.14
N MET A 165 -11.67 4.80 5.94
CA MET A 165 -10.76 4.54 4.83
C MET A 165 -10.64 5.80 3.99
N VAL A 166 -9.47 6.43 4.01
CA VAL A 166 -9.20 7.69 3.31
C VAL A 166 -8.03 7.57 2.35
N GLY A 167 -8.14 8.26 1.22
CA GLY A 167 -7.13 8.28 0.18
C GLY A 167 -7.48 9.28 -0.92
N GLN A 168 -6.83 9.17 -2.07
CA GLN A 168 -7.30 9.87 -3.27
C GLN A 168 -8.51 9.12 -3.85
N LEU A 169 -9.71 9.64 -3.56
CA LEU A 169 -10.97 9.01 -3.93
C LEU A 169 -11.27 9.14 -5.43
N PHE A 170 -11.51 8.01 -6.08
CA PHE A 170 -12.01 7.96 -7.46
C PHE A 170 -13.49 7.58 -7.44
N LEU A 171 -14.31 8.49 -7.97
CA LEU A 171 -15.73 8.31 -8.18
C LEU A 171 -16.01 8.10 -9.66
N ARG A 172 -16.93 7.20 -9.98
CA ARG A 172 -17.47 7.01 -11.35
C ARG A 172 -16.45 6.55 -12.40
N ASN A 173 -15.24 6.18 -12.00
CA ASN A 173 -14.26 5.51 -12.86
C ASN A 173 -14.77 4.16 -13.35
N GLY A 174 -14.24 3.70 -14.48
CA GLY A 174 -14.60 2.43 -15.10
C GLY A 174 -13.38 1.62 -15.55
N PRO A 175 -13.61 0.37 -15.96
CA PRO A 175 -12.56 -0.50 -16.46
C PRO A 175 -11.92 0.02 -17.75
N VAL A 176 -10.58 0.01 -17.80
CA VAL A 176 -9.85 0.32 -19.03
C VAL A 176 -9.98 -0.87 -19.98
N ARG A 177 -10.53 -0.64 -21.18
CA ARG A 177 -10.74 -1.70 -22.20
C ARG A 177 -9.62 -1.81 -23.24
N LEU A 178 -8.57 -0.99 -23.12
CA LEU A 178 -7.38 -1.03 -23.98
C LEU A 178 -6.44 -2.16 -23.56
N GLN A 179 -6.28 -3.19 -24.38
CA GLN A 179 -5.53 -4.42 -24.04
C GLN A 179 -4.05 -4.22 -23.68
N HIS A 180 -3.42 -3.15 -24.18
CA HIS A 180 -2.02 -2.84 -23.89
C HIS A 180 -1.84 -2.04 -22.60
N SER A 181 -2.93 -1.57 -21.98
CA SER A 181 -2.86 -0.87 -20.71
C SER A 181 -2.55 -1.84 -19.58
N LYS A 182 -1.65 -1.46 -18.67
CA LYS A 182 -1.43 -2.20 -17.42
C LYS A 182 -2.71 -2.34 -16.57
N TYR A 183 -3.68 -1.46 -16.77
CA TYR A 183 -4.98 -1.45 -16.08
C TYR A 183 -6.10 -2.13 -16.88
N PHE A 184 -5.76 -2.88 -17.94
CA PHE A 184 -6.74 -3.54 -18.78
C PHE A 184 -7.62 -4.51 -17.98
N VAL A 185 -8.95 -4.29 -18.03
CA VAL A 185 -9.93 -5.21 -17.48
C VAL A 185 -10.90 -5.62 -18.59
N PRO A 186 -10.93 -6.91 -18.98
CA PRO A 186 -11.84 -7.39 -20.01
C PRO A 186 -13.31 -7.44 -19.53
N PRO A 187 -14.30 -7.32 -20.43
CA PRO A 187 -15.73 -7.42 -20.08
C PRO A 187 -16.11 -8.73 -19.36
N GLN A 188 -15.37 -9.81 -19.62
CA GLN A 188 -15.58 -11.11 -18.95
C GLN A 188 -15.23 -11.09 -17.46
N LEU A 189 -14.42 -10.13 -16.99
CA LEU A 189 -14.14 -9.93 -15.57
C LEU A 189 -15.11 -8.95 -14.92
N LEU A 190 -15.52 -7.91 -15.65
CA LEU A 190 -16.53 -6.95 -15.20
C LEU A 190 -17.31 -6.43 -16.41
N ALA A 191 -18.58 -6.81 -16.50
CA ALA A 191 -19.50 -6.35 -17.54
C ALA A 191 -19.96 -4.91 -17.31
N SER A 192 -20.01 -4.46 -16.05
CA SER A 192 -20.28 -3.06 -15.70
C SER A 192 -19.18 -2.14 -16.25
N GLU A 193 -19.59 -0.96 -16.72
CA GLU A 193 -18.68 0.11 -17.12
C GLU A 193 -18.29 1.04 -15.97
N ARG A 194 -18.63 0.67 -14.73
CA ARG A 194 -18.29 1.43 -13.52
C ARG A 194 -17.74 0.54 -12.42
N TYR A 195 -16.71 1.05 -11.75
CA TYR A 195 -16.21 0.54 -10.49
C TYR A 195 -17.01 1.12 -9.31
N PRO A 196 -17.05 0.41 -8.16
CA PRO A 196 -17.45 1.04 -6.91
C PRO A 196 -16.49 2.18 -6.55
N PRO A 197 -16.88 3.13 -5.69
CA PRO A 197 -15.96 4.11 -5.11
C PRO A 197 -14.73 3.42 -4.48
N TYR A 198 -13.53 3.93 -4.79
CA TYR A 198 -12.28 3.38 -4.26
C TYR A 198 -11.23 4.48 -4.07
N CYS A 199 -10.31 4.27 -3.12
CA CYS A 199 -9.10 5.09 -3.00
C CYS A 199 -8.05 4.53 -3.96
N GLY A 200 -7.47 5.37 -4.82
CA GLY A 200 -6.43 4.90 -5.76
C GLY A 200 -5.12 4.51 -5.08
N GLY A 201 -4.28 3.79 -5.84
CA GLY A 201 -3.00 3.24 -5.40
C GLY A 201 -1.97 4.28 -4.99
N GLY A 202 -0.75 3.89 -4.65
CA GLY A 202 0.20 4.74 -3.94
C GLY A 202 0.00 4.65 -2.43
N GLY A 203 -1.21 4.96 -1.92
CA GLY A 203 -1.55 4.60 -0.55
C GLY A 203 -2.83 5.20 0.03
N MET A 204 -3.26 4.61 1.14
CA MET A 204 -4.49 4.92 1.85
C MET A 204 -4.35 4.61 3.35
N LEU A 205 -5.07 5.35 4.18
CA LEU A 205 -5.16 5.10 5.62
C LEU A 205 -6.51 4.49 5.95
N MET A 206 -6.53 3.44 6.77
CA MET A 206 -7.74 2.81 7.25
C MET A 206 -7.68 2.52 8.75
N SER A 207 -8.82 2.55 9.43
CA SER A 207 -8.90 2.08 10.82
C SER A 207 -8.76 0.55 10.88
N GLY A 208 -8.34 0.04 12.04
CA GLY A 208 -8.33 -1.39 12.31
C GLY A 208 -9.71 -2.03 12.17
N PHE A 209 -10.78 -1.29 12.50
CA PHE A 209 -12.16 -1.71 12.23
C PHE A 209 -12.37 -1.99 10.73
N THR A 210 -12.04 -1.03 9.87
CA THR A 210 -12.21 -1.19 8.42
C THR A 210 -11.34 -2.33 7.88
N ALA A 211 -10.10 -2.46 8.36
CA ALA A 211 -9.21 -3.54 7.93
C ALA A 211 -9.76 -4.94 8.27
N ARG A 212 -10.43 -5.10 9.42
CA ARG A 212 -11.14 -6.33 9.79
C ARG A 212 -12.36 -6.60 8.93
N VAL A 213 -13.15 -5.56 8.62
CA VAL A 213 -14.29 -5.67 7.70
C VAL A 213 -13.83 -6.13 6.32
N ILE A 214 -12.77 -5.51 5.77
CA ILE A 214 -12.17 -5.92 4.49
C ILE A 214 -11.73 -7.38 4.56
N SER A 215 -11.03 -7.80 5.62
CA SER A 215 -10.61 -9.20 5.77
C SER A 215 -11.80 -10.17 5.73
N ARG A 216 -12.90 -9.85 6.42
CA ARG A 216 -14.13 -10.65 6.41
C ARG A 216 -14.78 -10.70 5.03
N GLU A 217 -15.02 -9.55 4.39
CA GLU A 217 -15.69 -9.50 3.09
C GLU A 217 -14.86 -10.08 1.96
N SER A 218 -13.52 -9.96 2.06
CA SER A 218 -12.60 -10.50 1.06
C SER A 218 -12.87 -11.98 0.76
N ARG A 219 -13.30 -12.77 1.78
CA ARG A 219 -13.64 -14.19 1.64
C ARG A 219 -14.74 -14.46 0.60
N ASN A 220 -15.67 -13.52 0.45
CA ASN A 220 -16.84 -13.65 -0.42
C ASN A 220 -16.74 -12.82 -1.71
N VAL A 221 -15.80 -11.88 -1.79
CA VAL A 221 -15.54 -11.09 -3.01
C VAL A 221 -14.50 -11.80 -3.87
N GLN A 222 -14.83 -12.10 -5.12
CA GLN A 222 -13.90 -12.74 -6.06
C GLN A 222 -12.72 -11.82 -6.35
N LEU A 223 -11.48 -12.36 -6.37
CA LEU A 223 -10.29 -11.55 -6.67
C LEU A 223 -10.48 -10.79 -7.98
N PHE A 224 -10.05 -9.53 -7.96
CA PHE A 224 -10.11 -8.58 -9.06
C PHE A 224 -8.69 -8.10 -9.40
N PRO A 225 -8.30 -7.85 -10.66
CA PRO A 225 -6.90 -7.63 -11.03
C PRO A 225 -6.34 -6.26 -10.61
N ILE A 226 -7.21 -5.35 -10.15
CA ILE A 226 -6.83 -4.03 -9.64
C ILE A 226 -7.11 -4.03 -8.13
N ASP A 227 -6.05 -3.98 -7.32
CA ASP A 227 -6.11 -4.17 -5.86
C ASP A 227 -6.89 -3.07 -5.15
N ASP A 228 -6.69 -1.83 -5.55
CA ASP A 228 -7.39 -0.69 -4.97
C ASP A 228 -8.91 -0.75 -5.22
N VAL A 229 -9.31 -1.16 -6.44
CA VAL A 229 -10.72 -1.39 -6.79
C VAL A 229 -11.28 -2.56 -5.98
N TYR A 230 -10.50 -3.62 -5.76
CA TYR A 230 -10.93 -4.75 -4.93
C TYR A 230 -11.21 -4.35 -3.48
N LEU A 231 -10.42 -3.46 -2.89
CA LEU A 231 -10.70 -2.91 -1.55
C LEU A 231 -12.02 -2.12 -1.56
N GLY A 232 -12.27 -1.33 -2.62
CA GLY A 232 -13.56 -0.66 -2.84
C GLY A 232 -14.73 -1.64 -2.95
N MET A 233 -14.57 -2.76 -3.67
CA MET A 233 -15.58 -3.82 -3.76
C MET A 233 -15.87 -4.47 -2.40
N CYS A 234 -14.85 -4.64 -1.55
CA CYS A 234 -15.04 -5.15 -0.19
C CYS A 234 -15.83 -4.16 0.69
N LEU A 235 -15.56 -2.85 0.56
CA LEU A 235 -16.34 -1.82 1.26
C LEU A 235 -17.78 -1.77 0.78
N GLU A 236 -18.00 -1.78 -0.54
CA GLU A 236 -19.35 -1.81 -1.13
C GLU A 236 -20.14 -3.02 -0.62
N LYS A 237 -19.52 -4.20 -0.58
CA LYS A 237 -20.14 -5.42 -0.03
C LYS A 237 -20.54 -5.27 1.44
N ALA A 238 -19.77 -4.51 2.22
CA ALA A 238 -20.05 -4.20 3.62
C ALA A 238 -21.03 -3.03 3.82
N GLY A 239 -21.48 -2.35 2.75
CA GLY A 239 -22.30 -1.13 2.85
C GLY A 239 -21.53 0.08 3.37
N LEU A 240 -20.20 0.10 3.19
CA LEU A 240 -19.30 1.17 3.61
C LEU A 240 -18.76 1.93 2.41
N LEU A 241 -18.26 3.16 2.63
CA LEU A 241 -17.76 4.03 1.57
C LEU A 241 -16.40 4.64 1.94
N PRO A 242 -15.41 4.60 1.03
CA PRO A 242 -14.18 5.35 1.24
C PRO A 242 -14.42 6.87 1.15
N ALA A 243 -13.56 7.63 1.80
CA ALA A 243 -13.57 9.09 1.79
C ALA A 243 -12.31 9.68 1.14
N SER A 244 -12.45 10.90 0.64
CA SER A 244 -11.32 11.64 0.05
C SER A 244 -10.54 12.39 1.14
N HIS A 245 -9.21 12.45 0.99
CA HIS A 245 -8.38 13.33 1.80
C HIS A 245 -7.44 14.18 0.93
N ALA A 246 -7.50 15.50 1.07
CA ALA A 246 -6.77 16.43 0.21
C ALA A 246 -5.23 16.34 0.33
N GLY A 247 -4.73 15.79 1.44
CA GLY A 247 -3.31 15.52 1.65
C GLY A 247 -2.79 14.20 1.05
N ILE A 248 -3.65 13.36 0.44
CA ILE A 248 -3.22 12.11 -0.21
C ILE A 248 -3.28 12.32 -1.73
N ARG A 249 -2.12 12.31 -2.39
CA ARG A 249 -1.94 12.69 -3.80
C ARG A 249 -1.26 11.58 -4.60
N THR A 250 -2.07 10.67 -5.13
CA THR A 250 -1.62 9.48 -5.86
C THR A 250 -1.36 9.73 -7.34
N VAL A 251 -1.66 10.95 -7.82
CA VAL A 251 -1.40 11.41 -9.19
C VAL A 251 -0.36 12.54 -9.24
N GLY A 252 0.42 12.70 -8.18
CA GLY A 252 1.38 13.80 -8.01
C GLY A 252 0.76 15.10 -7.52
N VAL A 253 1.61 16.12 -7.36
CA VAL A 253 1.22 17.48 -7.01
C VAL A 253 1.19 18.32 -8.28
N GLY A 254 0.15 19.13 -8.44
CA GLY A 254 0.11 20.13 -9.51
C GLY A 254 1.04 21.29 -9.16
N VAL A 255 2.23 21.31 -9.75
CA VAL A 255 3.24 22.36 -9.54
C VAL A 255 3.19 23.35 -10.72
N PRO A 256 3.20 24.68 -10.48
CA PRO A 256 3.31 25.66 -11.55
C PRO A 256 4.59 25.46 -12.39
N ALA A 257 4.48 25.68 -13.71
CA ALA A 257 5.56 25.41 -14.66
C ALA A 257 6.90 26.12 -14.38
N ASN A 258 6.88 27.25 -13.67
CA ASN A 258 8.06 28.08 -13.38
C ASN A 258 8.57 27.93 -11.93
N THR A 259 8.24 26.83 -11.27
CA THR A 259 8.68 26.54 -9.88
C THR A 259 9.35 25.19 -9.79
N ASP A 260 10.23 25.02 -8.81
CA ASP A 260 10.89 23.75 -8.57
C ASP A 260 9.86 22.69 -8.13
N PRO A 261 9.64 21.61 -8.90
CA PRO A 261 8.75 20.52 -8.49
C PRO A 261 9.25 19.78 -7.25
N PHE A 262 10.50 19.97 -6.85
CA PHE A 262 11.10 19.44 -5.62
C PHE A 262 11.11 20.41 -4.44
N ASP A 263 10.36 21.52 -4.52
CA ASP A 263 10.20 22.43 -3.39
C ASP A 263 9.54 21.71 -2.20
N PRO A 264 10.22 21.59 -1.04
CA PRO A 264 9.73 20.86 0.14
C PRO A 264 8.37 21.37 0.65
N CYS A 265 8.03 22.62 0.36
CA CYS A 265 6.84 23.28 0.89
C CYS A 265 5.55 22.79 0.21
N TYR A 266 5.64 22.19 -0.98
CA TYR A 266 4.52 21.46 -1.58
C TYR A 266 4.20 20.15 -0.87
N TYR A 267 5.19 19.56 -0.18
CA TYR A 267 5.10 18.22 0.38
C TYR A 267 4.88 18.21 1.89
N ARG A 268 5.28 19.29 2.58
CA ARG A 268 5.27 19.40 4.04
C ARG A 268 3.91 19.12 4.69
N GLU A 269 2.83 19.63 4.11
CA GLU A 269 1.46 19.49 4.65
C GLU A 269 0.70 18.28 4.07
N LEU A 270 1.30 17.56 3.11
CA LEU A 270 0.70 16.35 2.58
C LEU A 270 0.86 15.19 3.56
N LEU A 271 0.00 14.19 3.42
CA LEU A 271 0.16 12.88 4.07
C LEU A 271 0.94 11.94 3.16
N LEU A 272 0.62 11.95 1.86
CA LEU A 272 1.22 11.06 0.88
C LEU A 272 1.26 11.70 -0.50
N VAL A 273 2.34 11.43 -1.23
CA VAL A 273 2.44 11.72 -2.66
C VAL A 273 3.10 10.59 -3.45
N HIS A 274 2.55 10.29 -4.62
CA HIS A 274 3.18 9.45 -5.66
C HIS A 274 3.77 10.35 -6.75
N ARG A 275 5.01 10.16 -7.23
CA ARG A 275 6.01 9.12 -6.92
C ARG A 275 7.35 9.73 -6.55
N PHE A 276 8.14 8.98 -5.79
CA PHE A 276 9.51 9.30 -5.42
C PHE A 276 10.42 8.11 -5.69
N VAL A 277 11.57 8.34 -6.33
CA VAL A 277 12.64 7.33 -6.38
C VAL A 277 13.48 7.37 -5.08
N PRO A 278 14.33 6.36 -4.80
CA PRO A 278 15.00 6.25 -3.50
C PRO A 278 15.81 7.48 -3.07
N TYR A 279 16.66 8.04 -3.95
CA TYR A 279 17.47 9.21 -3.59
C TYR A 279 16.60 10.45 -3.35
N GLU A 280 15.57 10.65 -4.17
CA GLU A 280 14.61 11.75 -4.02
C GLU A 280 13.89 11.69 -2.67
N MET A 281 13.48 10.48 -2.27
CA MET A 281 12.80 10.24 -0.99
C MET A 281 13.71 10.60 0.19
N ALA A 282 14.99 10.23 0.13
CA ALA A 282 15.97 10.55 1.16
C ALA A 282 16.21 12.07 1.29
N VAL A 283 16.40 12.76 0.15
CA VAL A 283 16.63 14.22 0.12
C VAL A 283 15.38 14.97 0.59
N MET A 284 14.20 14.62 0.07
CA MET A 284 12.94 15.26 0.45
C MET A 284 12.63 15.05 1.94
N TRP A 285 12.90 13.86 2.48
CA TRP A 285 12.70 13.58 3.91
C TRP A 285 13.53 14.52 4.79
N GLN A 286 14.79 14.75 4.43
CA GLN A 286 15.63 15.70 5.16
C GLN A 286 15.10 17.13 5.00
N ALA A 287 14.79 17.53 3.76
CA ALA A 287 14.39 18.90 3.45
C ALA A 287 13.08 19.33 4.16
N ILE A 288 12.07 18.46 4.27
CA ILE A 288 10.81 18.82 4.96
C ILE A 288 10.95 18.89 6.50
N HIS A 289 11.99 18.26 7.07
CA HIS A 289 12.26 18.27 8.51
C HIS A 289 13.27 19.35 8.92
N GLU A 290 13.78 20.14 7.98
CA GLU A 290 14.56 21.33 8.32
C GLU A 290 13.67 22.35 9.06
N PRO A 291 14.14 22.98 10.15
CA PRO A 291 13.34 23.96 10.91
C PRO A 291 12.81 25.12 10.05
N ARG A 292 13.54 25.47 9.00
CA ARG A 292 13.18 26.49 8.00
C ARG A 292 13.46 25.94 6.60
N PRO A 293 12.54 25.16 6.00
CA PRO A 293 12.74 24.66 4.65
C PRO A 293 12.84 25.84 3.68
N LEU A 294 13.76 25.76 2.73
CA LEU A 294 13.93 26.76 1.69
C LEU A 294 12.80 26.65 0.66
N CYS A 295 11.71 27.41 0.84
CA CYS A 295 10.61 27.49 -0.12
C CYS A 295 10.90 28.50 -1.26
N GLY A 296 10.30 28.27 -2.42
CA GLY A 296 10.05 29.29 -3.44
C GLY A 296 11.25 29.69 -4.29
N LYS A 297 12.29 28.85 -4.40
CA LYS A 297 13.37 29.11 -5.36
C LYS A 297 12.81 28.97 -6.78
N ARG A 298 12.77 30.09 -7.51
CA ARG A 298 12.50 30.06 -8.96
C ARG A 298 13.65 29.32 -9.62
N VAL A 299 13.32 28.36 -10.48
CA VAL A 299 14.32 27.76 -11.37
C VAL A 299 14.74 28.86 -12.34
N SER A 300 16.02 29.23 -12.30
CA SER A 300 16.63 30.26 -13.15
C SER A 300 16.66 29.85 -14.61
#